data_AF-A0A562VJR4-F1
#
_entry.id   AF-A0A562VJR4-F1
#
_cell.length_a   1.000
_cell.length_b   1.000
_cell.length_c   1.000
_cell.angle_alpha   90.00
_cell.angle_beta   90.00
_cell.angle_gamma   90.00
#
_symmetry.space_group_name_H-M   'P 1'
#
loop_
_entity.id
_entity.type
_entity.pdbx_description
1 polymer ?
#
loop_
_entity_poly.entity_id
_entity_poly.type
_entity_poly.pdbx_seq_one_letter_code
_entity_poly.pdbx_strand_id
1 'polypeptide(L)'
;MSTSGSWKKLHFLSVVSLDDSWEDEDGSPFGLLDVIEDKAIDNPQNQLMQRQTVELLAEAIDTLPEKERIVVTLYYYEELNLKEIGAVLSLTESRICQLHSQAILRLRTKMKPHR
;
A
#
# COMPACT_ATOMS: atom_id res chain seq x y z
N MET A 1 31.68 -11.09 -35.23
CA MET A 1 31.24 -12.12 -34.26
C MET A 1 31.74 -11.65 -32.89
N SER A 2 30.88 -11.04 -32.06
CA SER A 2 30.14 -11.68 -30.95
C SER A 2 31.11 -12.29 -29.92
N THR A 3 31.13 -11.97 -28.63
CA THR A 3 30.10 -11.52 -27.67
C THR A 3 30.79 -11.13 -26.35
N SER A 4 30.03 -10.45 -25.47
CA SER A 4 30.14 -10.53 -23.99
C SER A 4 31.30 -9.75 -23.35
N GLY A 5 31.11 -8.71 -22.53
CA GLY A 5 30.03 -8.49 -21.58
C GLY A 5 30.49 -8.92 -20.18
N SER A 6 31.05 -7.98 -19.40
CA SER A 6 30.94 -7.95 -17.93
C SER A 6 31.64 -6.72 -17.37
N TRP A 7 30.98 -5.58 -17.45
CA TRP A 7 31.19 -4.52 -16.47
C TRP A 7 30.76 -5.10 -15.12
N LYS A 8 31.76 -5.48 -14.32
CA LYS A 8 31.62 -6.05 -12.98
C LYS A 8 30.93 -5.02 -12.08
N LYS A 9 29.60 -5.03 -12.14
CA LYS A 9 28.69 -4.52 -11.13
C LYS A 9 29.09 -5.17 -9.80
N LEU A 10 29.03 -4.40 -8.71
CA LEU A 10 29.10 -4.82 -7.31
C LEU A 10 30.48 -4.74 -6.64
N HIS A 11 30.85 -3.52 -6.23
CA HIS A 11 31.29 -3.28 -4.85
C HIS A 11 30.37 -2.22 -4.25
N PHE A 12 29.08 -2.58 -4.12
CA PHE A 12 28.14 -1.91 -3.23
C PHE A 12 28.42 -2.48 -1.83
N LEU A 13 28.63 -1.60 -0.85
CA LEU A 13 29.00 -1.85 0.56
C LEU A 13 30.50 -2.05 0.83
N SER A 14 31.27 -0.96 0.81
CA SER A 14 32.33 -0.84 1.81
C SER A 14 31.66 -0.70 3.17
N VAL A 15 31.91 -1.65 4.07
CA VAL A 15 31.62 -1.50 5.50
C VAL A 15 32.32 -0.22 5.97
N VAL A 16 31.54 0.85 6.15
CA VAL A 16 31.98 2.03 6.88
C VAL A 16 31.80 1.68 8.36
N SER A 17 32.87 1.88 9.14
CA SER A 17 32.88 1.61 10.57
C SER A 17 31.84 2.48 11.27
N LEU A 18 31.08 1.90 12.19
CA LEU A 18 30.00 2.55 12.94
C LEU A 18 30.49 3.63 13.94
N ASP A 19 31.78 3.93 13.95
CA ASP A 19 32.49 4.79 14.92
C ASP A 19 33.20 5.97 14.23
N ASP A 20 32.82 6.29 12.99
CA ASP A 20 33.35 7.47 12.29
C ASP A 20 32.72 8.73 12.91
N SER A 21 33.46 9.37 13.81
CA SER A 21 33.07 10.61 14.49
C SER A 21 33.44 11.78 13.60
N TRP A 22 32.46 12.46 13.03
CA TRP A 22 32.69 13.63 12.18
C TRP A 22 32.58 14.87 13.07
N GLU A 23 33.47 15.85 12.91
CA GLU A 23 33.43 17.07 13.72
C GLU A 23 32.60 18.14 13.01
N ASP A 24 31.62 18.73 13.70
CA ASP A 24 30.94 19.94 13.21
C ASP A 24 31.88 21.16 13.27
N GLU A 25 31.49 22.31 12.71
CA GLU A 25 32.31 23.55 12.73
C GLU A 25 32.72 24.02 14.14
N ASP A 26 32.03 23.58 15.19
CA ASP A 26 32.32 23.87 16.59
C ASP A 26 33.14 22.77 17.31
N GLY A 27 33.62 21.76 16.58
CA GLY A 27 34.42 20.65 17.13
C GLY A 27 33.61 19.65 17.96
N SER A 28 32.29 19.66 17.86
CA SER A 28 31.43 18.62 18.43
C SER A 28 31.51 17.34 17.61
N PRO A 29 31.79 16.17 18.22
CA PRO A 29 31.69 14.89 17.53
C PRO A 29 30.22 14.60 17.21
N PHE A 30 29.84 14.67 15.94
CA PHE A 30 28.57 14.21 15.41
C PHE A 30 28.73 12.77 14.91
N GLY A 31 27.98 11.85 15.52
CA GLY A 31 27.99 10.46 15.09
C GLY A 31 27.20 10.28 13.80
N LEU A 32 27.64 9.40 12.90
CA LEU A 32 26.83 8.97 11.75
C LEU A 32 25.42 8.50 12.19
N LEU A 33 25.29 7.98 13.42
CA LEU A 33 24.01 7.63 14.04
C LEU A 33 23.03 8.80 14.18
N ASP A 34 23.51 10.02 14.42
CA ASP A 34 22.65 11.21 14.50
C ASP A 34 22.23 11.72 13.10
N VAL A 35 22.97 11.35 12.04
CA VAL A 35 22.59 11.61 10.63
C VAL A 35 21.56 10.58 10.14
N ILE A 36 21.63 9.36 10.65
CA ILE A 36 20.77 8.25 10.20
C ILE A 36 19.37 8.49 10.76
N GLU A 37 18.54 9.13 9.93
CA GLU A 37 17.10 9.24 10.11
C GLU A 37 16.51 7.87 10.49
N ASP A 38 15.94 7.79 11.69
CA ASP A 38 15.34 6.58 12.23
C ASP A 38 14.07 6.24 11.44
N LYS A 39 14.25 5.46 10.37
CA LYS A 39 13.15 4.95 9.52
C LYS A 39 12.16 4.07 10.28
N ALA A 40 12.44 3.72 11.55
CA ALA A 40 11.54 2.92 12.38
C ALA A 40 10.51 3.76 13.16
N ILE A 41 10.66 5.09 13.22
CA ILE A 41 9.61 5.97 13.74
C ILE A 41 8.58 6.15 12.63
N ASP A 42 7.40 5.55 12.82
CA ASP A 42 6.24 5.72 11.94
C ASP A 42 5.95 7.22 11.78
N ASN A 43 6.43 7.79 10.66
CA ASN A 43 6.43 9.22 10.40
C ASN A 43 5.00 9.76 10.57
N PRO A 44 4.77 10.84 11.35
CA PRO A 44 3.43 11.42 11.53
C PRO A 44 2.73 11.71 10.19
N GLN A 45 3.49 12.00 9.13
CA GLN A 45 2.98 12.17 7.77
C GLN A 45 2.40 10.87 7.18
N ASN A 46 3.05 9.71 7.43
CA ASN A 46 2.54 8.41 7.00
C ASN A 46 1.24 8.05 7.74
N GLN A 47 1.16 8.31 9.04
CA GLN A 47 -0.07 8.06 9.82
C GLN A 47 -1.24 8.90 9.32
N LEU A 48 -0.99 10.17 9.01
CA LEU A 48 -1.99 11.05 8.40
C LEU A 48 -2.43 10.54 7.03
N MET A 49 -1.50 10.14 6.16
CA MET A 49 -1.82 9.56 4.86
C MET A 49 -2.64 8.28 4.96
N GLN A 50 -2.32 7.40 5.91
CA GLN A 50 -3.10 6.18 6.14
C GLN A 50 -4.53 6.50 6.58
N ARG A 51 -4.71 7.43 7.52
CA ARG A 51 -6.05 7.86 7.96
C ARG A 51 -6.87 8.43 6.81
N GLN A 52 -6.28 9.32 6.01
CA GLN A 52 -6.93 9.88 4.83
C GLN A 52 -7.31 8.80 3.82
N THR A 53 -6.45 7.79 3.63
CA THR A 53 -6.74 6.67 2.73
C THR A 53 -7.93 5.85 3.20
N VAL A 54 -8.01 5.58 4.51
CA VAL A 54 -9.13 4.86 5.12
C VAL A 54 -10.43 5.66 5.00
N GLU A 55 -10.39 6.96 5.26
CA GLU A 55 -11.54 7.87 5.12
C GLU A 55 -12.05 7.91 3.68
N LEU A 56 -11.15 8.09 2.69
CA LEU A 56 -11.51 8.07 1.27
C LEU A 56 -12.10 6.73 0.83
N LEU A 57 -11.58 5.60 1.35
CA LEU A 57 -12.14 4.29 1.06
C LEU A 57 -13.55 4.13 1.66
N ALA A 58 -13.76 4.58 2.89
CA ALA A 58 -15.06 4.55 3.54
C ALA A 58 -16.10 5.35 2.74
N GLU A 59 -15.77 6.59 2.37
CA GLU A 59 -16.62 7.42 1.52
C GLU A 59 -16.88 6.76 0.16
N ALA A 60 -15.87 6.15 -0.45
CA ALA A 60 -16.02 5.45 -1.73
C ALA A 60 -16.99 4.26 -1.60
N ILE A 61 -16.91 3.48 -0.52
CA ILE A 61 -17.83 2.36 -0.24
C ILE A 61 -19.26 2.88 -0.06
N ASP A 62 -19.45 4.02 0.60
CA ASP A 62 -20.78 4.60 0.82
C ASP A 62 -21.48 5.01 -0.48
N THR A 63 -20.70 5.37 -1.51
CA THR A 63 -21.22 5.71 -2.84
C THR A 63 -21.56 4.50 -3.72
N LEU A 64 -21.22 3.27 -3.28
CA LEU A 64 -21.54 2.07 -4.07
C LEU A 64 -23.06 1.84 -4.13
N PRO A 65 -23.57 1.35 -5.27
CA PRO A 65 -24.92 0.81 -5.34
C PRO A 65 -25.13 -0.27 -4.28
N GLU A 66 -26.31 -0.30 -3.68
CA GLU A 66 -26.64 -1.18 -2.55
C GLU A 66 -26.25 -2.64 -2.80
N LYS A 67 -26.58 -3.20 -3.97
CA LYS A 67 -26.24 -4.57 -4.33
C LYS A 67 -24.74 -4.83 -4.44
N GLU A 68 -23.98 -3.85 -4.92
CA GLU A 68 -22.52 -3.94 -5.02
C GLU A 68 -21.89 -3.89 -3.63
N ARG A 69 -22.34 -2.97 -2.77
CA ARG A 69 -21.90 -2.85 -1.37
C ARG A 69 -22.17 -4.13 -0.59
N ILE A 70 -23.38 -4.70 -0.68
CA ILE A 70 -23.72 -5.97 -0.02
C ILE A 70 -22.77 -7.09 -0.46
N VAL A 71 -22.50 -7.23 -1.77
CA VAL A 71 -21.57 -8.25 -2.27
C VAL A 71 -20.16 -8.06 -1.71
N VAL A 72 -19.66 -6.83 -1.65
CA VAL A 72 -18.34 -6.52 -1.08
C VAL A 72 -18.31 -6.82 0.42
N THR A 73 -19.35 -6.45 1.18
CA THR A 73 -19.46 -6.76 2.61
C THR A 73 -19.45 -8.26 2.86
N LEU A 74 -20.30 -9.02 2.14
CA LEU A 74 -20.36 -10.47 2.31
C LEU A 74 -19.03 -11.15 1.95
N TYR A 75 -18.30 -10.62 0.96
CA TYR A 75 -17.03 -11.19 0.53
C TYR A 75 -15.86 -10.87 1.47
N TYR A 76 -15.71 -9.60 1.87
CA TYR A 76 -14.53 -9.15 2.63
C TYR A 76 -14.73 -9.13 4.14
N TYR A 77 -15.95 -8.93 4.63
CA TYR A 77 -16.25 -8.86 6.06
C TYR A 77 -16.79 -10.18 6.59
N GLU A 78 -17.72 -10.80 5.87
CA GLU A 78 -18.29 -12.11 6.25
C GLU A 78 -17.51 -13.30 5.68
N GLU A 79 -16.46 -13.05 4.91
CA GLU A 79 -15.56 -14.06 4.30
C GLU A 79 -16.27 -15.13 3.46
N LEU A 80 -17.45 -14.83 2.90
CA LEU A 80 -18.21 -15.74 2.07
C LEU A 80 -17.63 -15.84 0.66
N ASN A 81 -17.63 -17.03 0.09
CA ASN A 81 -17.27 -17.24 -1.31
C ASN A 81 -18.43 -16.90 -2.27
N LEU A 82 -18.13 -16.78 -3.58
CA LEU A 82 -19.12 -16.37 -4.59
C LEU A 82 -20.36 -17.28 -4.66
N LYS A 83 -20.19 -18.58 -4.36
CA LYS A 83 -21.27 -19.56 -4.35
C LYS A 83 -22.20 -19.36 -3.15
N GLU A 84 -21.62 -19.16 -1.96
CA GLU A 84 -22.37 -18.84 -0.72
C GLU A 84 -23.12 -17.53 -0.85
N ILE A 85 -22.46 -16.49 -1.38
CA ILE A 85 -23.10 -15.19 -1.65
C ILE A 85 -24.25 -15.35 -2.66
N GLY A 86 -24.05 -16.15 -3.71
CA GLY A 86 -25.08 -16.45 -4.70
C GLY A 86 -26.31 -17.11 -4.05
N ALA A 87 -26.09 -18.04 -3.13
CA ALA A 87 -27.17 -18.68 -2.37
C ALA A 87 -27.90 -17.67 -1.46
N VAL A 88 -27.17 -16.83 -0.72
CA VAL A 88 -27.74 -15.80 0.19
C VAL A 88 -28.59 -14.79 -0.58
N LEU A 89 -28.10 -14.33 -1.74
CA LEU A 89 -28.77 -13.29 -2.53
C LEU A 89 -29.74 -13.86 -3.58
N SER A 90 -29.88 -15.18 -3.68
CA SER A 90 -30.66 -15.87 -4.73
C SER A 90 -30.25 -15.43 -6.15
N LEU A 91 -28.94 -15.34 -6.40
CA LEU A 91 -28.34 -14.95 -7.68
C LEU A 91 -27.30 -15.98 -8.13
N THR A 92 -27.00 -16.02 -9.43
CA THR A 92 -25.94 -16.89 -9.96
C THR A 92 -24.55 -16.37 -9.59
N GLU A 93 -23.57 -17.27 -9.48
CA GLU A 93 -22.16 -16.91 -9.24
C GLU A 93 -21.63 -15.90 -10.27
N SER A 94 -22.01 -16.06 -11.54
CA SER A 94 -21.65 -15.12 -12.62
C SER A 94 -22.15 -13.71 -12.32
N ARG A 95 -23.38 -13.58 -11.81
CA ARG A 95 -23.94 -12.27 -11.44
C ARG A 95 -23.24 -11.66 -10.24
N ILE A 96 -22.86 -12.48 -9.24
CA ILE A 96 -22.07 -12.00 -8.09
C ILE A 96 -20.69 -11.52 -8.54
N CYS A 97 -20.01 -12.27 -9.41
CA CYS A 97 -18.71 -11.89 -9.98
C CYS A 97 -18.79 -10.55 -10.72
N GLN A 98 -19.87 -10.31 -11.47
CA GLN A 98 -20.11 -9.02 -12.14
C GLN A 98 -20.31 -7.88 -11.13
N LEU A 99 -21.16 -8.06 -10.12
CA LEU A 99 -21.39 -7.05 -9.07
C LEU A 99 -20.10 -6.73 -8.32
N HIS A 100 -19.34 -7.75 -7.93
CA HIS A 100 -18.04 -7.59 -7.29
C HIS A 100 -17.08 -6.81 -8.20
N SER A 101 -16.94 -7.20 -9.46
CA SER A 101 -16.06 -6.51 -10.42
C SER A 101 -16.44 -5.05 -10.64
N GLN A 102 -17.74 -4.74 -10.71
CA GLN A 102 -18.25 -3.37 -10.81
C GLN A 102 -17.92 -2.55 -9.56
N ALA A 103 -18.11 -3.14 -8.37
CA ALA A 103 -17.76 -2.50 -7.11
C ALA A 103 -16.27 -2.12 -7.07
N ILE A 104 -15.39 -3.07 -7.37
CA ILE A 104 -13.93 -2.85 -7.40
C ILE A 104 -13.55 -1.77 -8.42
N LEU A 105 -14.17 -1.74 -9.60
CA LEU A 105 -13.91 -0.71 -10.60
C LEU A 105 -14.30 0.70 -10.10
N ARG A 106 -15.45 0.82 -9.44
CA ARG A 106 -15.92 2.10 -8.86
C ARG A 106 -15.02 2.57 -7.74
N LEU A 107 -14.68 1.68 -6.80
CA LEU A 107 -13.76 1.98 -5.70
C LEU A 107 -12.40 2.46 -6.23
N ARG A 108 -11.83 1.77 -7.22
CA ARG A 108 -10.56 2.19 -7.86
C ARG A 108 -10.68 3.54 -8.53
N THR A 109 -11.80 3.85 -9.16
CA THR A 109 -12.02 5.16 -9.80
C THR A 109 -12.10 6.28 -8.77
N LYS A 110 -12.74 6.03 -7.62
CA LYS A 110 -12.87 6.99 -6.52
C LYS A 110 -11.58 7.23 -5.74
N MET A 111 -10.78 6.18 -5.56
CA MET A 111 -9.50 6.28 -4.85
C MET A 111 -8.35 6.81 -5.71
N LYS A 112 -8.55 7.04 -7.01
CA LYS A 112 -7.52 7.70 -7.81
C LYS A 112 -7.36 9.14 -7.30
N PRO A 113 -6.13 9.57 -6.97
CA PRO A 113 -5.90 10.94 -6.55
C PRO A 113 -6.38 11.88 -7.67
N HIS A 114 -7.27 12.82 -7.32
CA HIS A 114 -7.54 13.96 -8.18
C HIS A 114 -6.24 14.76 -8.28
N ARG A 115 -5.55 14.62 -9.42
CA ARG A 115 -4.33 15.35 -9.75
C ARG A 115 -4.68 16.64 -10.48
#